data_AF-A0A535QHG1-F1
#
_entry.id   AF-A0A535QHG1-F1
#
_cell.length_a   1.000
_cell.length_b   1.000
_cell.length_c   1.000
_cell.angle_alpha   90.00
_cell.angle_beta   90.00
_cell.angle_gamma   90.00
#
_symmetry.space_group_name_H-M   'P 1'
#
loop_
_entity.id
_entity.type
_entity.pdbx_description
1 polymer ?
#
loop_
_entity_poly.entity_id
_entity_poly.type
_entity_poly.pdbx_seq_one_letter_code
_entity_poly.pdbx_strand_id
1 'polypeptide(L)'
;MHLFHCELTLHDTLFFATREMGTLFETERFIHNYALAYALFGDTLVNRPYFCDSYRPEYAEDLGRLNEMAVYVTPAQPLSWDYLLITWKMGQVSYYRKSEQF
;
A
#
# COMPACT_ATOMS: atom_id res chain seq x y z
N MET A 1 14.50 -22.66 -7.88
CA MET A 1 14.13 -21.24 -7.66
C MET A 1 13.32 -20.80 -8.86
N HIS A 2 12.08 -20.39 -8.65
CA HIS A 2 11.20 -19.90 -9.72
C HIS A 2 11.12 -18.38 -9.63
N LEU A 3 11.35 -17.71 -10.75
CA LEU A 3 11.25 -16.26 -10.87
C LEU A 3 10.08 -15.98 -11.81
N PHE A 4 9.08 -15.28 -11.29
CA PHE A 4 7.93 -14.83 -12.05
C PHE A 4 8.08 -13.34 -12.32
N HIS A 5 7.95 -12.97 -13.58
CA HIS A 5 7.92 -11.58 -14.00
C HIS A 5 6.48 -11.19 -14.30
N CYS A 6 6.03 -10.08 -13.73
CA CYS A 6 4.67 -9.58 -13.90
C CYS A 6 4.73 -8.11 -14.28
N GLU A 7 3.89 -7.72 -15.24
CA GLU A 7 3.64 -6.33 -15.57
C GLU A 7 2.29 -5.93 -14.96
N LEU A 8 2.27 -4.79 -14.27
CA LEU A 8 1.06 -4.27 -13.63
C LEU A 8 0.58 -3.06 -14.43
N THR A 9 -0.68 -3.09 -14.87
CA THR A 9 -1.35 -1.93 -15.46
C THR A 9 -2.26 -1.31 -14.41
N LEU A 10 -2.02 -0.04 -14.09
CA LEU A 10 -2.87 0.74 -13.19
C LEU A 10 -4.08 1.23 -13.98
N HIS A 11 -5.29 0.89 -13.52
CA HIS A 11 -6.53 1.34 -14.15
C HIS A 11 -6.99 2.73 -13.69
N ASP A 12 -6.41 3.23 -12.60
CA ASP A 12 -6.65 4.57 -12.06
C ASP A 12 -5.36 5.08 -11.40
N THR A 13 -5.38 6.33 -10.97
CA THR A 13 -4.31 6.98 -10.22
C THR A 13 -3.96 6.18 -8.97
N LEU A 14 -2.67 5.88 -8.80
CA LEU A 14 -2.17 5.22 -7.61
C LEU A 14 -2.02 6.23 -6.46
N PHE A 15 -2.77 6.02 -5.38
CA PHE A 15 -2.65 6.79 -4.15
C PHE A 15 -1.75 6.06 -3.15
N PHE A 16 -0.44 6.24 -3.28
CA PHE A 16 0.55 5.54 -2.45
C PHE A 16 1.67 6.49 -2.02
N ALA A 17 1.80 6.77 -0.73
CA ALA A 17 2.88 7.62 -0.24
C ALA A 17 4.13 6.77 0.02
N THR A 18 5.18 6.97 -0.79
CA THR A 18 6.53 6.47 -0.46
C THR A 18 7.26 7.48 0.42
N ARG A 19 6.96 8.77 0.25
CA ARG A 19 7.56 9.86 0.99
C ARG A 19 6.51 10.87 1.42
N GLU A 20 6.63 11.30 2.67
CA GLU A 20 5.80 12.33 3.26
C GLU A 20 6.67 13.53 3.64
N MET A 21 6.29 14.72 3.18
CA MET A 21 6.96 15.98 3.51
C MET A 21 5.92 17.03 3.91
N GLY A 22 5.60 17.06 5.21
CA GLY A 22 4.56 17.93 5.74
C GLY A 22 3.17 17.50 5.22
N THR A 23 2.56 18.33 4.38
CA THR A 23 1.26 18.01 3.75
C THR A 23 1.39 17.45 2.34
N LEU A 24 2.61 17.29 1.83
CA LEU A 24 2.89 16.71 0.53
C LEU A 24 3.14 15.20 0.69
N PHE A 25 2.36 14.40 -0.02
CA PHE A 25 2.53 12.96 -0.13
C PHE A 25 2.95 12.66 -1.56
N GLU A 26 4.10 12.03 -1.71
CA GLU A 26 4.68 11.71 -3.01
C GLU A 26 4.78 10.20 -3.19
N THR A 27 4.45 9.74 -4.40
CA THR A 27 4.75 8.41 -4.89
C THR A 27 6.02 8.48 -5.72
N GLU A 28 7.11 7.91 -5.21
CA GLU A 28 8.36 7.78 -5.95
C GLU A 28 8.21 6.72 -7.06
N ARG A 29 9.25 6.58 -7.89
CA ARG A 29 9.26 5.66 -9.05
C ARG A 29 9.50 4.21 -8.64
N PHE A 30 8.82 3.76 -7.60
CA PHE A 30 8.76 2.36 -7.21
C PHE A 30 7.55 2.10 -6.31
N ILE A 31 7.11 0.86 -6.28
CA ILE A 31 6.12 0.38 -5.32
C ILE A 31 6.82 -0.62 -4.40
N HIS A 32 6.72 -0.40 -3.09
CA HIS A 32 7.38 -1.25 -2.10
C HIS A 32 6.80 -2.67 -2.10
N ASN A 33 7.66 -3.63 -1.75
CA ASN A 33 7.33 -5.05 -1.64
C ASN A 33 6.12 -5.31 -0.75
N TYR A 34 5.98 -4.59 0.37
CA TYR A 34 4.83 -4.72 1.27
C TYR A 34 3.53 -4.38 0.55
N ALA A 35 3.43 -3.19 -0.06
CA ALA A 35 2.23 -2.77 -0.78
C ALA A 35 1.85 -3.74 -1.90
N LEU A 36 2.84 -4.26 -2.63
CA LEU A 36 2.61 -5.27 -3.67
C LEU A 36 2.17 -6.61 -3.09
N ALA A 37 2.73 -7.05 -1.96
CA ALA A 37 2.31 -8.28 -1.30
C ALA A 37 0.83 -8.23 -0.90
N TYR A 38 0.38 -7.10 -0.32
CA TYR A 38 -1.04 -6.87 -0.03
C TYR A 38 -1.90 -6.84 -1.30
N ALA A 39 -1.45 -6.14 -2.34
CA ALA A 39 -2.22 -6.00 -3.58
C ALA A 39 -2.37 -7.32 -4.35
N LEU A 40 -1.32 -8.14 -4.41
CA LEU A 40 -1.27 -9.37 -5.19
C LEU A 40 -1.85 -10.59 -4.47
N PHE A 41 -1.75 -10.61 -3.14
CA PHE A 41 -2.12 -11.79 -2.34
C PHE A 41 -3.14 -11.48 -1.22
N GLY A 42 -3.77 -10.30 -1.26
CA GLY A 42 -4.78 -9.87 -0.29
C GLY A 42 -5.98 -10.81 -0.14
N ASP A 43 -6.26 -11.62 -1.15
CA ASP A 43 -7.36 -12.59 -1.21
C ASP A 43 -6.98 -14.01 -0.76
N THR A 44 -5.69 -14.32 -0.71
CA THR A 44 -5.19 -15.70 -0.64
C THR A 44 -4.17 -15.89 0.47
N LEU A 45 -3.03 -15.20 0.40
CA LEU A 45 -1.89 -15.42 1.30
C LEU A 45 -1.76 -14.35 2.38
N VAL A 46 -2.37 -13.20 2.22
CA VAL A 46 -2.35 -12.14 3.23
C VAL A 46 -3.63 -12.20 4.06
N ASN A 47 -3.46 -12.33 5.36
CA ASN A 47 -4.58 -12.53 6.29
C ASN A 47 -5.06 -11.20 6.89
N ARG A 48 -5.59 -10.29 6.06
CA ARG A 48 -6.13 -9.01 6.54
C ARG A 48 -7.53 -8.70 6.01
N PRO A 49 -8.46 -8.26 6.89
CA PRO A 49 -9.72 -7.70 6.44
C PRO A 49 -9.49 -6.37 5.71
N TYR A 50 -10.42 -6.03 4.80
CA TYR A 50 -10.40 -4.74 4.10
C TYR A 50 -10.47 -3.55 5.07
N PHE A 51 -11.23 -3.69 6.16
CA PHE A 51 -11.33 -2.68 7.20
C PHE A 51 -10.39 -3.00 8.36
N CYS A 52 -9.53 -2.05 8.72
CA CYS A 52 -8.67 -2.13 9.89
C CYS A 52 -9.24 -1.22 10.98
N ASP A 53 -9.59 -1.81 12.12
CA ASP A 53 -10.16 -1.11 13.28
C ASP A 53 -9.09 -0.40 14.11
N SER A 54 -7.88 -0.94 14.12
CA SER A 54 -6.71 -0.38 14.75
C SER A 54 -5.72 0.17 13.72
N TYR A 55 -5.08 1.30 14.03
CA TYR A 55 -4.01 1.88 13.19
C TYR A 55 -2.64 1.23 13.48
N ARG A 56 -2.63 -0.01 13.98
CA ARG A 56 -1.41 -0.72 14.35
C ARG A 56 -1.02 -1.68 13.23
N PRO A 57 0.20 -1.58 12.66
CA PRO A 57 0.66 -2.54 11.67
C PRO A 57 1.01 -3.87 12.34
N GLU A 58 0.49 -4.99 11.80
CA GLU A 58 0.82 -6.34 12.27
C GLU A 58 1.36 -7.20 11.10
N TYR A 59 2.33 -6.63 10.37
CA TYR A 59 2.96 -7.22 9.19
C TYR A 59 3.46 -8.67 9.37
N ALA A 60 3.95 -9.01 10.56
CA ALA A 60 4.47 -10.34 10.83
C ALA A 60 3.38 -11.41 10.73
N GLU A 61 2.18 -11.09 11.20
CA GLU A 61 1.02 -11.97 11.14
C GLU A 61 0.44 -11.98 9.72
N ASP A 62 0.35 -10.79 9.11
CA ASP A 62 -0.25 -10.60 7.79
C ASP A 62 0.52 -11.34 6.68
N LEU A 63 1.84 -11.31 6.76
CA LEU A 63 2.74 -11.92 5.77
C LEU A 63 3.25 -13.31 6.19
N GLY A 64 2.77 -13.85 7.32
CA GLY A 64 3.24 -15.14 7.86
C GLY A 64 3.13 -16.28 6.84
N ARG A 65 1.99 -16.40 6.16
CA ARG A 65 1.76 -17.43 5.13
C ARG A 65 2.66 -17.28 3.90
N LEU A 66 2.95 -16.04 3.49
CA LEU A 66 3.91 -15.77 2.40
C LEU A 66 5.30 -16.30 2.76
N ASN A 67 5.73 -16.09 4.02
CA ASN A 67 7.01 -16.59 4.52
C ASN A 67 7.03 -18.13 4.59
N GLU A 68 5.95 -18.76 5.06
CA GLU A 68 5.80 -20.23 5.11
C GLU A 68 5.92 -20.87 3.73
N MET A 69 5.36 -20.22 2.70
CA MET A 69 5.45 -20.65 1.31
C MET A 69 6.76 -20.25 0.60
N ALA A 70 7.66 -19.57 1.31
CA ALA A 70 8.91 -19.03 0.77
C ALA A 70 8.71 -18.15 -0.48
N VAL A 71 7.63 -17.38 -0.51
CA VAL A 71 7.32 -16.42 -1.58
C VAL A 71 7.83 -15.04 -1.19
N TYR A 72 8.66 -14.45 -2.04
CA TYR A 72 9.16 -13.09 -1.86
C TYR A 72 8.77 -12.20 -3.04
N VAL A 73 8.18 -11.05 -2.72
CA VAL A 73 7.82 -10.03 -3.71
C VAL A 73 8.93 -8.97 -3.75
N THR A 74 9.55 -8.80 -4.92
CA THR A 74 10.52 -7.72 -5.13
C THR A 74 9.79 -6.39 -5.34
N PRO A 75 10.36 -5.24 -4.93
CA PRO A 75 9.81 -3.94 -5.29
C PRO A 75 9.64 -3.80 -6.81
N ALA A 76 8.55 -3.16 -7.23
CA ALA A 76 8.28 -2.91 -8.63
C ALA A 76 8.82 -1.54 -9.05
N GLN A 77 9.33 -1.46 -10.27
CA GLN A 77 9.70 -0.21 -10.94
C GLN A 77 8.71 0.08 -12.08
N PRO A 78 8.37 1.34 -12.33
CA PRO A 78 7.47 1.69 -13.42
C PRO A 78 8.18 1.54 -14.77
N LEU A 79 7.49 0.96 -15.75
CA LEU A 79 7.93 0.95 -17.15
C LEU A 79 7.57 2.27 -17.85
N SER A 80 6.43 2.84 -17.48
CA SER A 80 5.91 4.15 -17.90
C SER A 80 5.26 4.80 -16.68
N TRP A 81 5.39 6.11 -16.55
CA TRP A 81 4.79 6.86 -15.45
C TRP A 81 4.48 8.29 -15.88
N ASP A 82 3.44 8.84 -15.27
CA ASP A 82 3.09 10.25 -15.31
C ASP A 82 2.83 10.73 -13.88
N TYR A 83 2.98 12.04 -13.66
CA TYR A 83 2.73 12.64 -12.36
C TYR A 83 1.41 13.40 -12.37
N LEU A 84 0.61 13.19 -11.33
CA LEU A 84 -0.62 13.92 -11.10
C LEU A 84 -0.54 14.60 -9.73
N LEU A 85 -0.66 15.92 -9.71
CA LEU A 85 -0.71 16.70 -8.47
C LEU A 85 -2.17 16.95 -8.08
N ILE A 86 -2.60 16.33 -6.98
CA ILE A 86 -3.97 16.47 -6.44
C ILE A 86 -3.91 17.17 -5.09
N THR A 87 -4.78 18.15 -4.89
CA THR A 87 -5.01 18.75 -3.56
C THR A 87 -6.29 18.18 -2.97
N TRP A 88 -6.19 17.52 -1.83
CA TRP A 88 -7.34 17.02 -1.09
C TRP A 88 -7.83 18.09 -0.13
N LYS A 89 -9.07 18.56 -0.33
CA LYS A 89 -9.73 19.44 0.62
C LYS A 89 -10.58 18.60 1.56
N MET A 90 -10.17 18.48 2.82
CA MET A 90 -10.94 17.78 3.83
C MET A 90 -12.23 18.56 4.12
N GLY A 91 -13.37 18.01 3.67
CA GLY A 91 -14.66 18.71 3.71
C GLY A 91 -15.19 18.96 5.13
N GLN A 92 -15.09 17.97 6.03
CA GLN A 92 -15.45 18.10 7.45
C GLN A 92 -14.50 17.27 8.32
N VAL A 93 -13.78 17.94 9.22
CA VAL A 93 -12.80 17.32 10.14
C VAL A 93 -13.48 16.37 11.13
N SER A 94 -14.71 16.67 11.54
CA SER A 94 -15.49 15.89 12.51
C SER A 94 -15.90 14.49 12.02
N TYR A 95 -15.84 14.23 10.72
CA TYR A 95 -16.19 12.93 10.14
C TYR A 95 -15.03 11.92 10.19
N TYR A 96 -13.80 12.39 9.98
CA TYR A 96 -12.60 11.52 9.87
C TYR A 96 -11.80 11.41 11.16
N ARG A 97 -11.89 12.38 12.07
CA ARG A 97 -11.32 12.30 13.43
C ARG A 97 -12.43 12.43 14.45
N LYS A 98 -12.70 11.34 15.19
CA LYS A 98 -13.15 11.52 16.58
C LYS A 98 -11.94 11.99 17.37
N SER A 99 -12.00 13.21 17.90
CA SER A 99 -10.99 13.66 18.86
C SER A 99 -11.05 12.74 20.07
N GLU A 100 -10.04 11.88 20.26
CA GLU A 100 -9.80 11.32 21.58
C GLU A 100 -9.38 12.49 22.48
N GLN A 101 -10.17 12.74 23.52
CA GLN A 101 -9.80 13.68 24.57
C GLN A 101 -8.73 13.01 25.42
N PHE A 102 -7.55 13.65 25.50
CA PHE A 102 -6.51 13.29 26.45
C PHE A 102 -6.86 13.78 27.85
#